data_AF-M0PM31-F1
#
_entry.id   AF-M0PM31-F1
#
_cell.length_a   1.000
_cell.length_b   1.000
_cell.length_c   1.000
_cell.angle_alpha   90.00
_cell.angle_beta   90.00
_cell.angle_gamma   90.00
#
_symmetry.space_group_name_H-M   'P 1'
#
loop_
_entity.id
_entity.type
_entity.pdbx_description
1 polymer ?
#
loop_
_entity_poly.entity_id
_entity_poly.type
_entity_poly.pdbx_seq_one_letter_code
_entity_poly.pdbx_strand_id
1 'polypeptide(L)' 'MIDELFDLVFHAVFEFLPDAVLRIILLLLGVVTTMIGVMTVGESTRLGGILIAVGVLLVAGALALWCR' A
#
# COMPACT_ATOMS: atom_id res chain seq x y z
N MET A 1 1.23 20.97 2.70
CA MET A 1 2.65 20.89 3.10
C MET A 1 3.10 19.45 3.25
N ILE A 2 2.35 18.59 3.95
CA ILE A 2 2.71 17.16 4.06
C ILE A 2 2.53 16.42 2.73
N ASP A 3 1.52 16.81 1.94
CA ASP A 3 1.25 16.27 0.61
C ASP A 3 2.41 16.51 -0.35
N GLU A 4 3.03 17.69 -0.29
CA GLU A 4 4.15 18.08 -1.16
C GLU A 4 5.46 17.37 -0.80
N LEU A 5 5.65 17.08 0.49
CA LEU A 5 6.76 16.26 0.97
C LEU A 5 6.57 14.79 0.57
N PHE A 6 5.33 14.29 0.62
CA PHE A 6 4.99 12.96 0.15
C PHE A 6 5.23 12.82 -1.35
N ASP A 7 4.81 13.80 -2.14
CA ASP A 7 4.96 13.80 -3.60
C ASP A 7 6.43 13.83 -4.01
N LEU A 8 7.26 14.64 -3.32
CA LEU A 8 8.70 14.70 -3.56
C LEU A 8 9.41 13.38 -3.23
N VAL A 9 9.06 12.76 -2.10
CA VAL A 9 9.63 11.46 -1.71
C VAL A 9 9.16 10.35 -2.65
N PHE A 10 7.88 10.34 -3.03
CA PHE A 10 7.35 9.37 -3.99
C PHE A 10 8.03 9.51 -5.35
N HIS A 11 8.18 10.73 -5.86
CA HIS A 11 8.82 10.99 -7.15
C HIS A 11 10.28 10.55 -7.15
N ALA A 12 11.05 10.94 -6.12
CA ALA A 12 12.45 10.55 -6.00
C ALA A 12 12.64 9.03 -5.85
N VAL A 13 11.75 8.34 -5.13
CA VAL A 13 11.78 6.88 -4.98
C VAL A 13 11.35 6.17 -6.27
N PHE A 14 10.30 6.66 -6.95
CA PHE A 14 9.83 6.09 -8.22
C PHE A 14 10.83 6.26 -9.36
N GLU A 15 11.57 7.37 -9.39
CA GLU A 15 12.57 7.63 -10.45
C GLU A 15 13.81 6.73 -10.32
N PHE A 16 14.10 6.24 -9.11
CA PHE A 16 15.26 5.38 -8.84
C PHE A 16 14.95 3.87 -8.80
N LEU A 17 13.69 3.47 -8.61
CA LEU A 17 13.34 2.06 -8.52
C LEU A 17 12.78 1.54 -9.86
N PRO A 18 13.28 0.41 -10.39
CA PRO A 18 12.65 -0.27 -11.51
C PRO A 18 11.18 -0.58 -11.19
N ASP A 19 10.29 -0.42 -12.18
CA ASP A 19 8.84 -0.71 -12.03
C ASP A 19 8.54 -2.05 -11.35
N ALA A 20 9.36 -3.07 -11.61
CA ALA A 20 9.25 -4.38 -10.98
C ALA A 20 9.47 -4.35 -9.45
N VAL A 21 10.40 -3.54 -8.96
CA VAL A 21 10.70 -3.41 -7.51
C VAL A 21 9.55 -2.68 -6.81
N LEU A 22 9.02 -1.62 -7.42
CA LEU A 22 7.87 -0.89 -6.88
C LEU A 22 6.62 -1.75 -6.81
N ARG A 23 6.39 -2.59 -7.82
CA ARG A 23 5.29 -3.58 -7.83
C ARG A 23 5.40 -4.55 -6.66
N ILE A 24 6.60 -5.09 -6.39
CA ILE A 24 6.83 -6.02 -5.27
C ILE A 24 6.64 -5.32 -3.92
N ILE A 25 7.16 -4.10 -3.78
CA ILE A 25 7.02 -3.32 -2.55
C ILE A 25 5.54 -3.00 -2.28
N LEU A 26 4.79 -2.57 -3.30
CA LEU A 26 3.34 -2.31 -3.16
C LEU A 26 2.56 -3.56 -2.76
N LEU A 27 2.87 -4.72 -3.35
CA LEU A 27 2.26 -5.98 -2.95
C LEU A 27 2.57 -6.34 -1.50
N LEU A 28 3.85 -6.28 -1.10
CA LEU A 28 4.26 -6.56 0.28
C LEU A 28 3.58 -5.61 1.26
N LEU A 29 3.54 -4.33 0.94
CA LEU A 29 2.91 -3.31 1.78
C LEU A 29 1.41 -3.55 1.92
N GLY A 30 0.72 -3.87 0.82
CA GLY A 30 -0.70 -4.22 0.85
C GLY A 30 -1.00 -5.46 1.69
N VAL A 31 -0.19 -6.52 1.56
CA VAL A 31 -0.31 -7.75 2.35
C VAL A 31 -0.10 -7.48 3.84
N VAL A 32 0.97 -6.77 4.20
CA VAL A 32 1.28 -6.43 5.59
C VAL A 32 0.17 -5.54 6.20
N THR A 33 -0.30 -4.55 5.46
CA THR A 33 -1.38 -3.66 5.91
C THR A 33 -2.68 -4.44 6.15
N THR A 34 -3.00 -5.39 5.25
CA THR A 34 -4.16 -6.27 5.42
C THR A 34 -4.01 -7.14 6.65
N MET A 35 -2.83 -7.73 6.87
CA MET A 35 -2.54 -8.57 8.05
C MET A 35 -2.69 -7.79 9.36
N ILE A 36 -2.14 -6.58 9.43
CA ILE A 36 -2.31 -5.68 10.58
C ILE A 36 -3.79 -5.34 10.78
N GLY A 37 -4.51 -5.07 9.68
CA GLY A 37 -5.95 -4.83 9.72
C GLY A 37 -6.74 -6.01 10.30
N VAL A 38 -6.41 -7.24 9.88
CA VAL A 38 -7.02 -8.47 10.43
C VAL A 38 -6.70 -8.65 11.91
N MET A 39 -5.48 -8.37 12.34
CA MET A 39 -5.11 -8.46 13.77
C MET A 39 -5.86 -7.42 14.62
N THR A 40 -6.05 -6.22 14.09
CA THR A 40 -6.68 -5.10 14.80
C THR A 40 -8.21 -5.09 14.71
N VAL A 41 -8.82 -5.85 13.80
CA VAL A 41 -10.28 -5.89 13.63
C VAL A 41 -11.00 -6.45 14.86
N GLY A 42 -10.32 -7.33 15.61
CA GLY A 42 -10.82 -7.88 16.87
C GLY A 42 -10.85 -6.86 18.01
N GLU A 43 -9.95 -5.87 17.99
CA GLU A 43 -9.89 -4.79 18.99
C GLU A 43 -10.73 -3.58 18.60
N SER A 44 -10.70 -3.22 17.32
CA SER A 44 -11.47 -2.13 16.75
C SER A 44 -11.90 -2.46 15.33
N THR A 45 -13.16 -2.86 15.16
CA THR A 45 -13.72 -3.24 13.87
C THR A 45 -13.64 -2.11 12.84
N ARG A 46 -13.73 -0.85 13.29
CA ARG A 46 -13.64 0.32 12.42
C ARG A 46 -12.22 0.52 11.88
N LEU A 47 -11.22 0.51 12.75
CA LEU A 47 -9.83 0.69 12.35
C LEU A 47 -9.31 -0.53 11.56
N GLY A 48 -9.54 -1.74 12.06
CA GLY A 48 -9.16 -2.96 11.36
C GLY A 48 -9.83 -3.09 10.00
N GLY A 49 -11.12 -2.77 9.90
CA GLY A 49 -11.84 -2.76 8.63
C GLY A 49 -11.27 -1.76 7.61
N ILE A 50 -10.90 -0.55 8.05
CA ILE A 50 -10.24 0.45 7.19
C ILE A 50 -8.88 -0.08 6.73
N LEU A 51 -8.05 -0.64 7.62
CA LEU A 51 -6.74 -1.17 7.26
C LEU A 51 -6.87 -2.35 6.27
N ILE A 52 -7.84 -3.23 6.45
CA ILE A 52 -8.11 -4.33 5.51
C ILE A 52 -8.50 -3.76 4.15
N ALA A 53 -9.44 -2.81 4.10
CA ALA A 53 -9.87 -2.20 2.84
C ALA A 53 -8.70 -1.51 2.10
N VAL A 54 -7.87 -0.76 2.82
CA VAL A 54 -6.68 -0.09 2.28
C VAL A 54 -5.66 -1.11 1.78
N GLY A 55 -5.37 -2.15 2.56
CA GLY A 55 -4.45 -3.21 2.19
C GLY A 55 -4.89 -3.97 0.93
N VAL A 56 -6.19 -4.29 0.83
CA VAL A 56 -6.77 -4.93 -0.36
C VAL A 56 -6.70 -4.00 -1.58
N LEU A 57 -6.97 -2.71 -1.42
CA LEU A 57 -6.84 -1.72 -2.49
C LEU A 57 -5.40 -1.60 -3.00
N LEU A 58 -4.42 -1.63 -2.11
CA LEU A 58 -3.00 -1.63 -2.46
C LEU A 58 -2.61 -2.88 -3.25
N VAL A 59 -3.06 -4.07 -2.81
CA VAL A 59 -2.82 -5.32 -3.55
C VAL A 59 -3.50 -5.28 -4.92
N ALA A 60 -4.76 -4.86 -4.99
CA ALA A 60 -5.50 -4.75 -6.23
C ALA A 60 -4.87 -3.73 -7.20
N GLY A 61 -4.42 -2.59 -6.70
CA GLY A 61 -3.71 -1.58 -7.48
C GLY A 61 -2.38 -2.10 -8.03
N ALA A 62 -1.62 -2.84 -7.23
CA ALA A 62 -0.38 -3.47 -7.66
C ALA A 62 -0.62 -4.54 -8.74
N LEU A 63 -1.68 -5.35 -8.61
CA LEU A 63 -2.08 -6.34 -9.61
C LEU A 63 -2.59 -5.67 -10.91
N ALA A 64 -3.35 -4.59 -10.80
CA ALA A 64 -3.82 -3.82 -11.95
C ALA A 64 -2.65 -3.19 -12.71
N LEU A 65 -1.64 -2.69 -11.99
CA LEU A 65 -0.39 -2.23 -12.58
C LEU A 65 0.36 -3.38 -13.26
N TRP A 66 0.28 -4.61 -12.73
CA TRP A 66 0.91 -5.78 -13.35
C TRP A 66 0.26 -6.18 -14.68
N CYS A 67 -1.06 -6.07 -14.81
CA CYS A 67 -1.77 -6.40 -16.05
C CYS A 67 -1.60 -5.37 -17.19
N ARG A 68 -0.89 -4.28 -16.95
CA ARG A 68 -0.65 -3.19 -17.92
C ARG A 68 0.80 -3.14 -18.35
#